data_AF-A0A1V9XZR1-F1
#
_entry.id   AF-A0A1V9XZR1-F1
#
_cell.length_a   1.000
_cell.length_b   1.000
_cell.length_c   1.000
_cell.angle_alpha   90.00
_cell.angle_beta   90.00
_cell.angle_gamma   90.00
#
_symmetry.space_group_name_H-M   'P 1'
#
loop_
_entity.id
_entity.type
_entity.pdbx_description
1 polymer ?
#
loop_
_entity_poly.entity_id
_entity_poly.type
_entity_poly.pdbx_seq_one_letter_code
_entity_poly.pdbx_strand_id
1 'polypeptide(L)'
;MPLLLGTLDPEEKDKKGILFTCRTVFMINKKEPQKRMKLSMLYPASTGRNFDKDLSVMDSLIVTETRQVATPAGWNKETPCTVLPKVTDEQVPKLFPGTHWISVSCDKDYSQAIDWPLRF
;
A
#
# COMPACT_ATOMS: atom_id res chain seq x y z
N MET A 1 -11.98 19.72 12.98
CA MET A 1 -11.04 18.97 12.12
C MET A 1 -11.23 17.45 12.22
N PRO A 2 -11.29 16.80 13.41
CA PRO A 2 -11.39 15.34 13.50
C PRO A 2 -12.69 14.75 12.93
N LEU A 3 -13.80 15.47 13.06
CA LEU A 3 -15.09 15.10 12.47
C LEU A 3 -15.03 15.02 10.94
N LEU A 4 -14.33 15.96 10.29
CA LEU A 4 -14.17 15.98 8.83
C LEU A 4 -13.32 14.81 8.31
N LEU A 5 -12.36 14.36 9.13
CA LEU A 5 -11.47 13.25 8.79
C LEU A 5 -12.03 11.88 9.20
N GLY A 6 -13.20 11.83 9.86
CA GLY A 6 -13.79 10.58 10.34
C GLY A 6 -12.98 9.86 11.42
N THR A 7 -12.18 10.60 12.20
CA THR A 7 -11.21 10.01 13.16
C THR A 7 -11.69 10.08 14.61
N LEU A 8 -12.98 10.25 14.86
CA LEU A 8 -13.52 10.31 16.21
C LEU A 8 -13.78 8.89 16.74
N ASP A 9 -13.34 8.64 17.95
CA ASP A 9 -13.59 7.39 18.66
C ASP A 9 -14.97 7.49 19.34
N PRO A 10 -15.91 6.57 19.08
CA PRO A 10 -17.24 6.61 19.68
C PRO A 10 -17.26 6.23 21.17
N GLU A 11 -16.24 5.50 21.64
CA GLU A 11 -16.16 4.95 23.00
C GLU A 11 -15.38 5.88 23.94
N GLU A 12 -14.36 6.56 23.42
CA GLU A 12 -13.52 7.44 24.21
C GLU A 12 -14.08 8.86 24.31
N LYS A 13 -14.56 9.25 25.50
CA LYS A 13 -15.17 10.55 25.77
C LYS A 13 -14.60 11.19 27.03
N ASP A 14 -14.55 12.52 27.06
CA ASP A 14 -14.27 13.27 28.27
C ASP A 14 -15.49 13.31 29.22
N LYS A 15 -15.30 13.85 30.44
CA LYS A 15 -16.38 14.03 31.42
C LYS A 15 -17.52 14.94 30.94
N LYS A 16 -17.33 15.69 29.85
CA LYS A 16 -18.29 16.61 29.24
C LYS A 16 -18.95 15.99 27.98
N GLY A 17 -18.64 14.74 27.64
CA GLY A 17 -19.18 14.03 26.48
C GLY A 17 -18.50 14.33 25.15
N ILE A 18 -17.37 15.04 25.16
CA ILE A 18 -16.57 15.35 23.96
C ILE A 18 -15.77 14.10 23.59
N LEU A 19 -15.92 13.67 22.33
CA LEU A 19 -15.21 12.50 21.77
C LEU A 19 -13.72 12.79 21.58
N PHE A 20 -12.87 11.81 21.89
CA PHE A 20 -11.46 11.82 21.55
C PHE A 20 -11.20 11.27 20.14
N THR A 21 -9.99 11.47 19.64
CA THR A 21 -9.59 10.94 18.33
C THR A 21 -9.02 9.54 18.43
N CYS A 22 -9.38 8.67 17.48
CA CYS A 22 -8.67 7.43 17.21
C CYS A 22 -7.20 7.71 16.83
N ARG A 23 -6.34 6.71 17.03
CA ARG A 23 -4.92 6.74 16.62
C ARG A 23 -4.85 6.53 15.10
N THR A 24 -5.08 7.59 14.34
CA THR A 24 -5.13 7.54 12.88
C THR A 24 -3.79 7.91 12.25
N VAL A 25 -3.39 7.17 11.22
CA VAL A 25 -2.22 7.48 10.38
C VAL A 25 -2.70 7.80 8.97
N PHE A 26 -2.23 8.91 8.41
CA PHE A 26 -2.51 9.32 7.04
C PHE A 26 -1.20 9.40 6.26
N MET A 27 -1.10 8.65 5.15
CA MET A 27 0.02 8.75 4.21
C MET A 27 -0.40 9.62 3.04
N ILE A 28 0.28 10.76 2.89
CA ILE A 28 -0.06 11.80 1.91
C ILE A 28 1.15 12.01 1.00
N ASN A 29 0.92 11.98 -0.31
CA ASN A 29 1.98 12.29 -1.27
C ASN A 29 2.21 13.79 -1.35
N LYS A 30 3.34 14.27 -0.83
CA LYS A 30 3.71 15.70 -0.85
C LYS A 30 4.07 16.20 -2.25
N LYS A 31 4.49 15.33 -3.17
CA LYS A 31 4.90 15.73 -4.53
C LYS A 31 3.72 16.04 -5.44
N GLU A 32 2.53 15.51 -5.14
CA GLU A 32 1.33 15.77 -5.93
C GLU A 32 0.74 17.15 -5.57
N PRO A 33 0.42 18.02 -6.55
CA PRO A 33 -0.16 19.34 -6.30
C PRO A 33 -1.45 19.29 -5.46
N GLN A 34 -2.23 18.22 -5.64
CA GLN A 34 -3.50 17.99 -4.93
C GLN A 34 -3.33 17.35 -3.55
N LYS A 35 -2.10 17.02 -3.12
CA LYS A 35 -1.78 16.36 -1.83
C LYS A 35 -2.72 15.18 -1.52
N ARG A 36 -2.86 14.28 -2.50
CA ARG A 36 -3.81 13.18 -2.38
C ARG A 36 -3.38 12.21 -1.27
N MET A 37 -4.37 11.72 -0.52
CA MET A 37 -4.19 10.65 0.45
C MET A 37 -3.98 9.34 -0.31
N LYS A 38 -2.91 8.61 0.02
CA LYS A 38 -2.58 7.30 -0.56
C LYS A 38 -3.09 6.16 0.31
N LEU A 39 -3.07 6.35 1.63
CA LEU A 39 -3.48 5.34 2.59
C LEU A 39 -3.90 5.99 3.91
N SER A 40 -4.87 5.38 4.58
CA SER A 40 -5.25 5.69 5.96
C SER A 40 -5.33 4.40 6.78
N MET A 41 -4.90 4.48 8.04
CA MET A 41 -5.06 3.40 9.02
C MET A 41 -5.67 3.96 10.29
N LEU A 42 -6.73 3.32 10.77
CA LEU A 42 -7.50 3.75 11.93
C LEU A 42 -7.34 2.71 13.05
N TYR A 43 -6.71 3.10 14.15
CA TYR A 43 -6.60 2.26 15.35
C TYR A 43 -7.41 2.88 16.50
N PRO A 44 -8.19 2.10 17.26
CA PRO A 44 -8.86 2.61 18.46
C PRO A 44 -7.84 3.02 19.52
N ALA A 45 -8.26 3.78 20.53
CA ALA A 45 -7.36 4.19 21.61
C ALA A 45 -6.74 3.01 22.37
N SER A 46 -7.47 1.90 22.45
CA SER A 46 -7.11 0.64 23.12
C SER A 46 -6.02 -0.17 22.40
N THR A 47 -5.86 0.00 21.09
CA THR A 47 -4.92 -0.80 20.28
C THR A 47 -3.70 0.02 19.90
N GLY A 48 -2.52 -0.46 20.29
CA GLY A 48 -1.24 0.11 19.88
C GLY A 48 -0.98 -0.08 18.37
N ARG A 49 -0.25 0.86 17.76
CA ARG A 49 0.17 0.79 16.36
C ARG A 49 1.40 -0.11 16.19
N ASN A 50 1.54 -0.70 15.01
CA ASN A 50 2.74 -1.40 14.60
C ASN A 50 3.49 -0.56 13.55
N PHE A 51 4.51 0.17 14.00
CA PHE A 51 5.29 1.05 13.13
C PHE A 51 6.07 0.30 12.06
N ASP A 52 6.46 -0.96 12.27
CA ASP A 52 7.14 -1.75 11.24
C ASP A 52 6.21 -2.02 10.06
N LYS A 53 4.92 -2.24 10.33
CA LYS A 53 3.89 -2.34 9.29
C LYS A 53 3.64 -1.01 8.60
N ASP A 54 3.61 0.09 9.35
CA ASP A 54 3.46 1.43 8.77
C ASP A 54 4.62 1.74 7.79
N LEU A 55 5.86 1.43 8.16
CA LEU A 55 7.05 1.62 7.31
C LEU A 55 7.05 0.68 6.10
N SER A 56 6.68 -0.59 6.29
CA SER A 56 6.57 -1.56 5.20
C SER A 56 5.54 -1.13 4.15
N VAL A 57 4.39 -0.60 4.59
CA VAL A 57 3.37 -0.04 3.70
C VAL A 57 3.86 1.22 3.00
N MET A 58 4.59 2.09 3.71
CA MET A 58 5.21 3.27 3.10
C MET A 58 6.21 2.89 1.99
N ASP A 59 7.05 1.88 2.23
CA ASP A 59 7.97 1.34 1.22
C ASP A 59 7.20 0.77 0.01
N SER A 60 6.13 0.01 0.25
CA SER A 60 5.25 -0.50 -0.81
C SER A 60 4.64 0.62 -1.66
N LEU A 61 4.16 1.71 -1.03
CA LEU A 61 3.64 2.88 -1.74
C LEU A 61 4.71 3.55 -2.62
N ILE A 62 5.96 3.60 -2.18
CA ILE A 62 7.05 4.17 -2.97
C ILE A 62 7.38 3.27 -4.17
N VAL A 63 7.44 1.96 -3.98
CA VAL A 63 7.73 1.01 -5.08
C VAL A 63 6.61 1.04 -6.12
N THR A 64 5.36 1.01 -5.69
CA THR A 64 4.19 1.02 -6.60
C THR A 64 3.99 2.35 -7.35
N GLU A 65 4.47 3.47 -6.79
CA GLU A 65 4.44 4.77 -7.48
C GLU A 65 5.57 4.92 -8.52
N THR A 66 6.73 4.32 -8.25
CA THR A 66 7.92 4.48 -9.11
C THR A 66 8.04 3.40 -10.18
N ARG A 67 7.42 2.23 -9.96
CA ARG A 67 7.46 1.08 -10.88
C ARG A 67 6.06 0.59 -11.16
N GLN A 68 5.84 0.07 -12.37
CA GLN A 68 4.55 -0.49 -12.79
C GLN A 68 4.33 -1.90 -12.21
N VAL A 69 4.44 -2.03 -10.89
CA VAL A 69 4.32 -3.27 -10.13
C VAL A 69 3.36 -3.10 -8.96
N ALA A 70 2.89 -4.22 -8.40
CA ALA A 70 2.10 -4.34 -7.19
C ALA A 70 2.82 -5.26 -6.19
N THR A 71 2.78 -4.90 -4.91
CA THR A 71 3.37 -5.71 -3.83
C THR A 71 2.35 -6.75 -3.34
N PRO A 72 2.67 -8.05 -3.31
CA PRO A 72 1.76 -9.09 -2.83
C PRO A 72 1.51 -9.04 -1.31
N ALA A 73 0.61 -9.89 -0.84
CA ALA A 73 0.36 -10.04 0.60
C ALA A 73 1.62 -10.48 1.35
N GLY A 74 1.92 -9.82 2.48
CA GLY A 74 3.11 -10.11 3.28
C GLY A 74 4.43 -9.65 2.65
N TRP A 75 4.37 -8.82 1.60
CA TRP A 75 5.55 -8.32 0.92
C TRP A 75 6.54 -7.61 1.86
N ASN A 76 7.81 -7.85 1.59
CA ASN A 76 8.96 -7.12 2.09
C ASN A 76 9.96 -6.86 0.94
N LYS A 77 11.02 -6.08 1.18
CA LYS A 77 12.00 -5.71 0.15
C LYS A 77 12.75 -6.91 -0.47
N GLU A 78 12.71 -8.07 0.19
CA GLU A 78 13.30 -9.32 -0.25
C GLU A 78 12.28 -10.27 -0.88
N THR A 79 11.06 -9.79 -1.19
CA THR A 79 10.05 -10.59 -1.89
C THR A 79 9.73 -10.03 -3.26
N PRO A 80 9.39 -10.91 -4.22
CA PRO A 80 8.98 -10.51 -5.56
C PRO A 80 7.75 -9.59 -5.58
N CYS A 81 7.72 -8.69 -6.56
CA CYS A 81 6.52 -7.93 -6.92
C CYS A 81 5.84 -8.52 -8.16
N THR A 82 4.54 -8.27 -8.30
CA THR A 82 3.75 -8.65 -9.48
C THR A 82 3.66 -7.47 -10.44
N VAL A 83 3.91 -7.66 -11.74
CA VAL A 83 3.73 -6.61 -12.74
C VAL A 83 2.25 -6.24 -12.88
N LEU A 84 1.96 -4.95 -13.05
CA LEU A 84 0.57 -4.48 -13.22
C LEU A 84 -0.04 -5.02 -14.53
N PRO A 85 -1.33 -5.42 -14.54
CA PRO A 85 -2.02 -5.91 -15.74
C PRO A 85 -2.09 -4.91 -16.91
N LYS A 86 -1.72 -3.64 -16.68
CA LYS A 86 -1.69 -2.60 -17.70
C LYS A 86 -0.44 -2.68 -18.59
N VAL A 87 0.61 -3.36 -18.12
CA VAL A 87 1.84 -3.57 -18.90
C VAL A 87 1.62 -4.72 -19.87
N THR A 88 1.86 -4.51 -21.16
CA THR A 88 1.70 -5.57 -22.16
C THR A 88 2.87 -6.55 -22.11
N ASP A 89 2.65 -7.80 -22.51
CA ASP A 89 3.68 -8.85 -22.52
C ASP A 89 4.95 -8.46 -23.30
N GLU A 90 4.81 -7.60 -24.32
CA GLU A 90 5.92 -7.08 -25.12
C GLU A 90 6.75 -6.01 -24.38
N GLN A 91 6.14 -5.32 -23.43
CA GLN A 91 6.78 -4.29 -22.59
C GLN A 91 7.48 -4.92 -21.39
N VAL A 92 6.99 -6.07 -20.89
CA VAL A 92 7.53 -6.74 -19.71
C VAL A 92 9.04 -6.99 -19.81
N PRO A 93 9.59 -7.62 -20.88
CA PRO A 93 11.03 -7.86 -20.99
C PRO A 93 11.87 -6.58 -21.07
N LYS A 94 11.27 -5.46 -21.54
CA LYS A 94 11.95 -4.17 -21.67
C LYS A 94 12.02 -3.42 -20.34
N LEU A 95 10.96 -3.49 -19.55
CA LEU A 95 10.85 -2.80 -18.26
C LEU A 95 11.44 -3.61 -17.11
N PHE A 96 11.35 -4.93 -17.18
CA PHE A 96 11.71 -5.86 -16.11
C PHE A 96 12.54 -7.03 -16.68
N PRO A 97 13.85 -6.82 -16.91
CA PRO A 97 14.71 -7.89 -17.40
C PRO A 97 14.93 -8.95 -16.32
N GLY A 98 14.37 -10.14 -16.52
CA GLY A 98 14.45 -11.26 -15.56
C GLY A 98 13.12 -11.68 -14.93
N THR A 99 12.00 -11.30 -15.54
CA THR A 99 10.68 -11.69 -15.04
C THR A 99 10.40 -13.18 -15.17
N HIS A 100 9.77 -13.74 -14.14
CA HIS A 100 9.28 -15.11 -14.15
C HIS A 100 7.77 -15.10 -14.39
N TRP A 101 7.30 -15.96 -15.29
CA TRP A 101 5.88 -16.14 -15.57
C TRP A 101 5.33 -17.29 -14.76
N ILE A 102 4.28 -17.02 -13.98
CA ILE A 102 3.50 -18.07 -13.33
C ILE A 102 2.24 -18.31 -14.16
N SER A 103 2.11 -19.54 -14.69
CA SER A 103 0.88 -20.01 -15.31
C SER A 103 -0.05 -20.55 -14.24
N VAL A 104 -1.26 -20.00 -14.18
CA VAL A 104 -2.34 -20.50 -13.33
C VAL A 104 -3.34 -21.20 -14.23
N SER A 105 -3.87 -22.34 -13.80
CA SER A 105 -4.93 -23.07 -14.50
C SER A 105 -6.27 -22.31 -14.39
N CYS A 106 -6.38 -21.19 -15.09
CA CYS A 106 -7.57 -20.36 -15.16
C CYS A 106 -7.90 -20.11 -16.64
N ASP A 107 -9.19 -20.09 -17.00
CA ASP A 107 -9.69 -19.73 -18.34
C ASP A 107 -9.41 -18.26 -18.73
N LYS A 108 -8.63 -17.55 -17.92
CA LYS A 108 -8.14 -16.20 -18.16
C LYS A 108 -6.63 -16.28 -18.17
N ASP A 109 -6.01 -15.66 -19.16
CA ASP A 109 -4.54 -15.54 -19.32
C ASP A 109 -3.93 -14.68 -18.20
N TYR A 110 -3.98 -15.17 -16.96
CA TYR A 110 -3.29 -14.58 -15.81
C TYR A 110 -1.87 -15.14 -15.77
N SER A 111 -1.04 -14.68 -16.68
CA SER A 111 0.40 -14.85 -16.59
C SER A 111 0.92 -13.71 -15.70
N GLN A 112 1.22 -14.00 -14.43
CA GLN A 112 1.80 -12.98 -13.55
C GLN A 112 3.30 -12.94 -13.78
N ALA A 113 3.79 -11.86 -14.38
CA ALA A 113 5.21 -11.55 -14.43
C ALA A 113 5.68 -11.09 -13.04
N ILE A 114 6.72 -11.73 -12.54
CA ILE A 114 7.33 -11.43 -11.25
C ILE A 114 8.68 -10.74 -11.45
N ASP A 115 8.86 -9.54 -10.91
CA ASP A 115 10.15 -8.84 -10.88
C ASP A 115 10.96 -9.24 -9.64
N TRP A 116 12.14 -9.84 -9.84
CA TRP A 116 13.03 -10.31 -8.75
C TRP A 116 14.51 -10.50 -9.19
N PRO A 117 15.51 -10.05 -8.39
CA PRO A 117 15.38 -9.15 -7.25
C PRO A 117 14.96 -7.75 -7.70
N LEU A 118 14.26 -7.00 -6.84
CA LEU A 118 14.06 -5.56 -7.04
C LEU A 118 15.44 -4.89 -7.05
N ARG A 119 16.03 -4.73 -8.24
CA ARG A 119 17.28 -4.00 -8.43
C ARG A 119 16.95 -2.53 -8.29
N PHE A 120 17.19 -1.93 -7.13
CA PHE A 120 17.02 -0.50 -6.88
C PHE A 120 17.97 0.34 -7.72
#